data_AF-A0A7D9JPD8-F1
#
_entry.id   AF-A0A7D9JPD8-F1
#
_cell.length_a   1.000
_cell.length_b   1.000
_cell.length_c   1.000
_cell.angle_alpha   90.00
_cell.angle_beta   90.00
_cell.angle_gamma   90.00
#
_symmetry.space_group_name_H-M   'P 1'
#
loop_
_entity.id
_entity.type
_entity.pdbx_description
1 polymer ?
#
loop_
_entity_poly.entity_id
_entity_poly.type
_entity_poly.pdbx_seq_one_letter_code
_entity_poly.pdbx_strand_id
1 'polypeptide(L)'
;LLDRDKSRSDRIVRLKNSLAQDIVYSVSNGAIKTPKSVLFPSVVKALCNNTEVVKLINRCGHGIGYNLVEEIETEFALKAINEQTLNRVLIPDECKQFNNLPVALMVADNIDNLECTMSGAGTSHRVNSILVMKRQPQETFEENLEGDGEQYHPPVKRKCKRSLSADVITREISDYYGGRRVGPGVLSHIQHLGITSSYEKMSRKLHIHYLVWIELRKLNTHPLLLVPSWTGSFIKIRDKVAVIQSTIGYLDTLDSPATDLKTAYEVLCRGREIKNKLQLNAVACVFDQAFYAKSMEVLWKQKEQFEGLVVMMDGFHLLVTLLAIIGNRFGDAGLRDVAVHSEVIAEGSIDSVLNGKHYNRGVRLHKIMYEAMTKLLLDNFEDCLHEDSLELLSDHKTQLDQLKLNLCQDEIEQVLESELLRQWENRFQEHVADIRQNGSDLAKFWITYLQLCELLLDLMNATRTGNWELYLSCIEAVIPWTFAYDRQNYARYRSNSIPE
;
A
#
# COMPACT_ATOMS: atom_id res chain seq x y z
N LEU A 1 16.52 -11.01 25.11
CA LEU A 1 17.99 -11.19 25.14
C LEU A 1 18.46 -12.04 23.95
N LEU A 2 17.83 -13.21 23.72
CA LEU A 2 18.13 -14.10 22.56
C LEU A 2 18.05 -13.41 21.18
N ASP A 3 17.04 -12.57 20.90
CA ASP A 3 16.95 -11.84 19.62
C ASP A 3 18.01 -10.74 19.45
N ARG A 4 18.45 -10.13 20.56
CA ARG A 4 19.52 -9.13 20.52
C ARG A 4 20.85 -9.78 20.18
N ASP A 5 21.13 -10.96 20.74
CA ASP A 5 22.35 -11.72 20.45
C ASP A 5 22.34 -12.30 19.02
N LYS A 6 21.18 -12.77 18.53
CA LYS A 6 21.01 -13.20 17.14
C LYS A 6 21.25 -12.05 16.15
N SER A 7 20.64 -10.88 16.38
CA SER A 7 20.85 -9.70 15.51
C SER A 7 22.29 -9.15 15.57
N ARG A 8 22.97 -9.29 16.71
CA ARG A 8 24.37 -8.87 16.87
C ARG A 8 25.30 -9.81 16.13
N SER A 9 25.02 -11.12 16.15
CA SER A 9 25.69 -12.13 15.34
C SER A 9 25.52 -11.86 13.84
N ASP A 10 24.28 -11.63 13.38
CA ASP A 10 23.97 -11.38 11.96
C ASP A 10 24.66 -10.12 11.44
N ARG A 11 24.70 -9.05 12.25
CA ARG A 11 25.45 -7.84 11.91
C ARG A 11 26.93 -8.12 11.75
N ILE A 12 27.53 -8.88 12.67
CA ILE A 12 28.95 -9.23 12.62
C ILE A 12 29.25 -10.07 11.38
N VAL A 13 28.43 -11.09 11.10
CA VAL A 13 28.56 -11.93 9.90
C VAL A 13 28.46 -11.10 8.62
N ARG A 14 27.46 -10.21 8.52
CA ARG A 14 27.30 -9.31 7.37
C ARG A 14 28.51 -8.38 7.18
N LEU A 15 29.01 -7.79 8.26
CA LEU A 15 30.19 -6.91 8.19
C LEU A 15 31.46 -7.69 7.83
N LYS A 16 31.66 -8.88 8.41
CA LYS A 16 32.75 -9.80 8.05
C LYS A 16 32.72 -10.13 6.57
N ASN A 17 31.57 -10.56 6.04
CA ASN A 17 31.41 -10.90 4.62
C ASN A 17 31.63 -9.69 3.71
N SER A 18 31.18 -8.51 4.14
CA SER A 18 31.39 -7.25 3.43
C SER A 18 32.87 -6.86 3.34
N LEU A 19 33.62 -6.98 4.45
CA LEU A 19 35.06 -6.70 4.48
C LEU A 19 35.86 -7.76 3.72
N ALA A 20 35.50 -9.04 3.83
CA ALA A 20 36.15 -10.12 3.10
C ALA A 20 36.06 -9.90 1.58
N GLN A 21 34.90 -9.47 1.08
CA GLN A 21 34.72 -9.16 -0.34
C GLN A 21 35.57 -7.97 -0.81
N ASP A 22 35.80 -6.97 0.04
CA ASP A 22 36.70 -5.84 -0.28
C ASP A 22 38.16 -6.29 -0.32
N ILE A 23 38.57 -7.15 0.62
CA ILE A 23 39.92 -7.71 0.65
C ILE A 23 40.17 -8.51 -0.63
N VAL A 24 39.26 -9.41 -1.01
CA VAL A 24 39.39 -10.20 -2.26
C VAL A 24 39.47 -9.29 -3.48
N TYR A 25 38.61 -8.28 -3.56
CA TYR A 25 38.63 -7.31 -4.66
C TYR A 25 39.94 -6.52 -4.72
N SER A 26 40.43 -6.04 -3.57
CA SER A 26 41.63 -5.22 -3.46
C SER A 26 42.91 -6.02 -3.75
N VAL A 27 43.05 -7.21 -3.16
CA VAL A 27 44.21 -8.10 -3.35
C VAL A 27 44.29 -8.58 -4.80
N SER A 28 43.15 -8.85 -5.43
CA SER A 28 43.11 -9.22 -6.85
C SER A 28 43.29 -8.03 -7.80
N ASN A 29 43.50 -6.81 -7.29
CA ASN A 29 43.54 -5.56 -8.06
C ASN A 29 42.32 -5.43 -9.00
N GLY A 30 41.15 -5.84 -8.51
CA GLY A 30 39.90 -5.84 -9.25
C GLY A 30 39.77 -6.90 -10.34
N ALA A 31 40.68 -7.88 -10.43
CA ALA A 31 40.54 -9.01 -11.34
C ALA A 31 39.36 -9.91 -10.93
N ILE A 32 39.18 -10.14 -9.63
CA ILE A 32 38.02 -10.87 -9.09
C ILE A 32 36.94 -9.85 -8.73
N LYS A 33 35.80 -9.91 -9.42
CA LYS A 33 34.62 -9.09 -9.12
C LYS A 33 33.75 -9.80 -8.10
N THR A 34 33.73 -9.30 -6.87
CA THR A 34 32.83 -9.80 -5.82
C THR A 34 31.43 -9.17 -5.94
N PRO A 35 30.36 -9.82 -5.44
CA PRO A 35 29.01 -9.25 -5.46
C PRO A 35 28.94 -7.82 -4.92
N LYS A 36 29.59 -7.55 -3.78
CA LYS A 36 29.68 -6.20 -3.20
C LYS A 36 30.38 -5.23 -4.15
N SER A 37 31.51 -5.61 -4.74
CA SER A 37 32.28 -4.73 -5.61
C SER A 37 31.50 -4.26 -6.85
N VAL A 38 30.49 -5.02 -7.28
CA VAL A 38 29.61 -4.68 -8.41
C VAL A 38 28.35 -3.96 -7.93
N LEU A 39 27.65 -4.52 -6.94
CA LEU A 39 26.35 -4.02 -6.48
C LEU A 39 26.47 -2.69 -5.73
N PHE A 40 27.51 -2.51 -4.90
CA PHE A 40 27.63 -1.31 -4.08
C PHE A 40 27.78 -0.03 -4.91
N PRO A 41 28.70 0.06 -5.89
CA PRO A 41 28.76 1.20 -6.81
C PRO A 41 27.47 1.42 -7.61
N SER A 42 26.81 0.33 -8.04
CA SER A 42 25.57 0.40 -8.83
C SER A 42 24.41 0.99 -8.03
N VAL A 43 24.23 0.54 -6.77
CA VAL A 43 23.23 1.08 -5.85
C VAL A 43 23.52 2.55 -5.52
N VAL A 44 24.78 2.90 -5.28
CA VAL A 44 25.14 4.31 -4.99
C VAL A 44 24.90 5.20 -6.21
N LYS A 45 25.19 4.71 -7.43
CA LYS A 45 24.82 5.42 -8.66
C LYS A 45 23.31 5.63 -8.73
N ALA A 46 22.51 4.59 -8.51
CA ALA A 46 21.05 4.68 -8.55
C ALA A 46 20.47 5.66 -7.51
N LEU A 47 21.04 5.72 -6.30
CA LEU A 47 20.55 6.58 -5.23
C LEU A 47 20.99 8.05 -5.37
N CYS A 48 22.22 8.29 -5.80
CA CYS A 48 22.81 9.64 -5.77
C CYS A 48 22.92 10.28 -7.15
N ASN A 49 22.86 9.48 -8.22
CA ASN A 49 23.17 9.86 -9.60
C ASN A 49 24.45 10.73 -9.73
N ASN A 50 25.44 10.48 -8.86
CA ASN A 50 26.64 11.32 -8.73
C ASN A 50 27.88 10.51 -9.11
N THR A 51 28.46 10.85 -10.25
CA THR A 51 29.64 10.20 -10.82
C THR A 51 30.87 10.29 -9.90
N GLU A 52 31.04 11.40 -9.19
CA GLU A 52 32.20 11.62 -8.31
C GLU A 52 32.15 10.72 -7.08
N VAL A 53 30.96 10.45 -6.54
CA VAL A 53 30.79 9.51 -5.42
C VAL A 53 31.18 8.10 -5.85
N VAL A 54 30.76 7.66 -7.03
CA VAL A 54 31.13 6.33 -7.56
C VAL A 54 32.63 6.24 -7.85
N LYS A 55 33.25 7.30 -8.39
CA LYS A 55 34.71 7.38 -8.57
C LYS A 55 35.45 7.28 -7.23
N LEU A 56 34.96 7.94 -6.17
CA LEU A 56 35.54 7.85 -4.84
C LEU A 56 35.50 6.42 -4.30
N ILE A 57 34.35 5.75 -4.41
CA ILE A 57 34.17 4.35 -4.01
C ILE A 57 35.17 3.44 -4.73
N ASN A 58 35.34 3.64 -6.04
CA ASN A 58 36.31 2.87 -6.83
C ASN A 58 37.75 3.15 -6.40
N ARG A 59 38.13 4.42 -6.18
CA ARG A 59 39.48 4.81 -5.70
C ARG A 59 39.81 4.24 -4.33
N CYS A 60 38.81 4.11 -3.46
CA CYS A 60 38.95 3.49 -2.15
C CYS A 60 38.97 1.95 -2.19
N GLY A 61 38.86 1.32 -3.37
CA GLY A 61 38.90 -0.14 -3.50
C GLY A 61 37.61 -0.86 -3.10
N HIS A 62 36.50 -0.14 -2.94
CA HIS A 62 35.22 -0.72 -2.51
C HIS A 62 34.34 -1.19 -3.67
N GLY A 63 34.78 -1.00 -4.92
CA GLY A 63 34.04 -1.52 -6.06
C GLY A 63 34.57 -1.12 -7.43
N ILE A 64 33.80 -1.51 -8.44
CA ILE A 64 34.07 -1.23 -9.84
C ILE A 64 33.93 0.26 -10.18
N GLY A 65 34.60 0.68 -11.26
CA GLY A 65 34.54 2.07 -11.73
C GLY A 65 33.21 2.38 -12.41
N TYR A 66 32.84 3.66 -12.41
CA TYR A 66 31.61 4.18 -13.00
C TYR A 66 31.36 3.69 -14.44
N ASN A 67 32.39 3.71 -15.28
CA ASN A 67 32.29 3.25 -16.67
C ASN A 67 31.87 1.78 -16.80
N LEU A 68 32.30 0.92 -15.87
CA LEU A 68 31.92 -0.49 -15.86
C LEU A 68 30.50 -0.68 -15.33
N VAL A 69 30.06 0.16 -14.39
CA VAL A 69 28.64 0.21 -13.98
C VAL A 69 27.75 0.55 -15.17
N GLU A 70 28.10 1.58 -15.95
CA GLU A 70 27.36 1.94 -17.17
C GLU A 70 27.37 0.83 -18.23
N GLU A 71 28.51 0.16 -18.43
CA GLU A 71 28.58 -0.97 -19.36
C GLU A 71 27.67 -2.12 -18.94
N ILE A 72 27.64 -2.44 -17.63
CA ILE A 72 26.76 -3.47 -17.08
C ILE A 72 25.29 -3.07 -17.27
N GLU A 73 24.90 -1.86 -16.87
CA GLU A 73 23.53 -1.36 -17.04
C GLU A 73 23.09 -1.34 -18.51
N THR A 74 23.98 -0.93 -19.42
CA THR A 74 23.71 -0.91 -20.86
C THR A 74 23.50 -2.31 -21.41
N GLU A 75 24.34 -3.29 -21.02
CA GLU A 75 24.16 -4.68 -21.43
C GLU A 75 22.88 -5.30 -20.86
N PHE A 76 22.52 -5.00 -19.61
CA PHE A 76 21.23 -5.43 -19.03
C PHE A 76 20.05 -4.82 -19.79
N ALA A 77 20.10 -3.53 -20.10
CA ALA A 77 19.07 -2.86 -20.89
C ALA A 77 18.95 -3.48 -22.30
N LEU A 78 20.07 -3.72 -22.99
CA LEU A 78 20.08 -4.39 -24.30
C LEU A 78 19.51 -5.80 -24.24
N LYS A 79 19.84 -6.57 -23.19
CA LYS A 79 19.27 -7.90 -22.98
C LYS A 79 17.75 -7.83 -22.84
N ALA A 80 17.25 -6.92 -21.98
CA ALA A 80 15.81 -6.71 -21.83
C ALA A 80 15.14 -6.30 -23.15
N ILE A 81 15.71 -5.34 -23.88
CA ILE A 81 15.17 -4.89 -25.18
C ILE A 81 15.12 -6.04 -26.19
N ASN A 82 16.19 -6.84 -26.28
CA ASN A 82 16.19 -8.00 -27.16
C ASN A 82 15.12 -9.02 -26.75
N GLU A 83 14.93 -9.27 -25.46
CA GLU A 83 13.89 -10.20 -25.00
C GLU A 83 12.47 -9.64 -25.24
N GLN A 84 12.27 -8.32 -25.18
CA GLN A 84 10.99 -7.65 -25.52
C GLN A 84 10.60 -7.81 -27.00
N THR A 85 11.57 -7.99 -27.91
CA THR A 85 11.26 -8.27 -29.32
C THR A 85 10.61 -9.65 -29.49
N LEU A 86 10.92 -10.60 -28.60
CA LEU A 86 10.40 -11.96 -28.63
C LEU A 86 9.18 -12.16 -27.74
N ASN A 87 9.08 -11.40 -26.64
CA ASN A 87 8.03 -11.52 -25.63
C ASN A 87 7.30 -10.19 -25.45
N ARG A 88 5.97 -10.21 -25.27
CA ARG A 88 5.23 -8.98 -25.00
C ARG A 88 5.55 -8.38 -23.63
N VAL A 89 5.84 -9.25 -22.67
CA VAL A 89 6.17 -8.93 -21.28
C VAL A 89 7.33 -9.79 -20.79
N LEU A 90 8.26 -9.15 -20.08
CA LEU A 90 9.33 -9.83 -19.38
C LEU A 90 8.92 -10.06 -17.93
N ILE A 91 8.80 -11.33 -17.56
CA ILE A 91 8.49 -11.73 -16.20
C ILE A 91 9.83 -11.99 -15.49
N PRO A 92 10.13 -11.29 -14.37
CA PRO A 92 11.34 -11.54 -13.59
C PRO A 92 11.42 -12.97 -13.08
N ASP A 93 12.64 -13.52 -13.01
CA ASP A 93 12.86 -14.92 -12.62
C ASP A 93 12.38 -15.20 -11.19
N GLU A 94 12.44 -14.20 -10.30
CA GLU A 94 11.93 -14.29 -8.94
C GLU A 94 10.42 -14.56 -8.90
N CYS A 95 9.68 -14.19 -9.94
CA CYS A 95 8.24 -14.41 -10.07
C CYS A 95 7.88 -15.74 -10.76
N LYS A 96 8.84 -16.39 -11.44
CA LYS A 96 8.62 -17.66 -12.15
C LYS A 96 8.64 -18.89 -11.23
N GLN A 97 9.21 -18.75 -10.03
CA GLN A 97 9.43 -19.86 -9.09
C GLN A 97 8.17 -20.28 -8.31
N PHE A 98 7.04 -19.61 -8.52
CA PHE A 98 5.81 -19.86 -7.76
C PHE A 98 4.87 -20.80 -8.51
N ASN A 99 4.92 -22.09 -8.16
CA ASN A 99 3.91 -23.06 -8.58
C ASN A 99 2.66 -22.91 -7.69
N ASN A 100 1.47 -22.90 -8.29
CA ASN A 100 0.15 -22.98 -7.64
C ASN A 100 -0.38 -21.72 -6.92
N LEU A 101 0.05 -20.50 -7.28
CA LEU A 101 -0.69 -19.30 -6.82
C LEU A 101 -1.95 -19.09 -7.69
N PRO A 102 -3.14 -18.89 -7.09
CA PRO A 102 -4.35 -18.67 -7.87
C PRO A 102 -4.40 -17.27 -8.50
N VAL A 103 -3.79 -16.27 -7.86
CA VAL A 103 -3.89 -14.86 -8.27
C VAL A 103 -2.57 -14.12 -8.07
N ALA A 104 -2.22 -13.24 -9.00
CA ALA A 104 -1.14 -12.26 -8.85
C ALA A 104 -1.69 -10.81 -8.94
N LEU A 105 -0.97 -9.88 -8.33
CA LEU A 105 -1.30 -8.45 -8.37
C LEU A 105 -0.33 -7.72 -9.30
N MET A 106 -0.84 -7.15 -10.39
CA MET A 106 -0.08 -6.26 -11.26
C MET A 106 -0.46 -4.82 -10.95
N VAL A 107 0.49 -4.00 -10.52
CA VAL A 107 0.27 -2.56 -10.28
C VAL A 107 0.97 -1.80 -11.38
N ALA A 108 0.26 -0.93 -12.09
CA ALA A 108 0.87 -0.08 -13.12
C ALA A 108 0.68 1.40 -12.76
N ASP A 109 1.73 2.18 -12.97
CA ASP A 109 1.75 3.60 -12.67
C ASP A 109 2.58 4.38 -13.71
N ASN A 110 2.34 5.68 -13.80
CA ASN A 110 3.14 6.55 -14.66
C ASN A 110 4.52 6.80 -14.06
N ILE A 111 5.53 6.88 -14.94
CA ILE A 111 6.83 7.44 -14.62
C ILE A 111 7.04 8.62 -15.54
N ASP A 112 6.94 9.79 -14.94
CA ASP A 112 7.26 11.07 -15.58
C ASP A 112 8.65 11.51 -15.09
N ASN A 113 9.62 11.52 -15.99
CA ASN A 113 10.89 12.18 -15.69
C ASN A 113 10.69 13.68 -15.86
N LEU A 114 11.04 14.45 -14.83
CA LEU A 114 11.07 15.91 -14.88
C LEU A 114 12.26 16.38 -15.72
N GLU A 115 12.16 16.17 -17.04
CA GLU A 115 13.10 16.71 -18.01
C GLU A 115 12.78 18.18 -18.22
N CYS A 116 13.77 19.05 -18.04
CA CYS A 116 13.61 20.47 -18.29
C CYS A 116 13.62 20.73 -19.80
N THR A 117 12.47 20.54 -20.45
CA THR A 117 12.28 20.97 -21.84
C THR A 117 11.70 22.38 -21.87
N MET A 118 12.13 23.18 -22.85
CA MET A 118 11.73 24.60 -22.97
C MET A 118 10.21 24.80 -23.10
N SER A 119 9.50 23.80 -23.63
CA SER A 119 8.04 23.84 -23.83
C SER A 119 7.26 22.96 -22.86
N GLY A 120 7.92 22.14 -22.05
CA GLY A 120 7.30 21.03 -21.33
C GLY A 120 6.87 19.86 -22.23
N ALA A 121 7.07 19.94 -23.55
CA ALA A 121 6.80 18.84 -24.48
C ALA A 121 8.05 17.96 -24.70
N GLY A 122 7.85 16.70 -25.08
CA GLY A 122 8.94 15.75 -25.31
C GLY A 122 9.58 15.19 -24.04
N THR A 123 8.96 15.41 -22.88
CA THR A 123 9.33 14.75 -21.62
C THR A 123 8.99 13.26 -21.67
N SER A 124 9.85 12.41 -21.08
CA SER A 124 9.58 10.98 -20.98
C SER A 124 8.31 10.70 -20.17
N HIS A 125 7.24 10.25 -20.83
CA HIS A 125 6.00 9.79 -20.23
C HIS A 125 5.86 8.28 -20.44
N ARG A 126 6.19 7.50 -19.41
CA ARG A 126 6.25 6.04 -19.48
C ARG A 126 5.30 5.39 -18.52
N VAL A 127 5.03 4.10 -18.72
CA VAL A 127 4.31 3.27 -17.75
C VAL A 127 5.24 2.18 -17.24
N ASN A 128 5.40 2.12 -15.93
CA ASN A 128 6.04 0.98 -15.27
C ASN A 128 4.99 0.11 -14.62
N SER A 129 5.31 -1.17 -14.49
CA SER A 129 4.46 -2.12 -13.80
C SER A 129 5.27 -2.99 -12.87
N ILE A 130 4.70 -3.31 -11.72
CA ILE A 130 5.25 -4.29 -10.80
C ILE A 130 4.29 -5.46 -10.67
N LEU A 131 4.84 -6.65 -10.49
CA LEU A 131 4.11 -7.87 -10.18
C LEU A 131 4.37 -8.22 -8.72
N VAL A 132 3.32 -8.31 -7.93
CA VAL A 132 3.36 -8.68 -6.52
C VAL A 132 2.75 -10.06 -6.36
N MET A 133 3.53 -10.97 -5.78
CA MET A 133 3.15 -12.37 -5.56
C MET A 133 3.41 -12.73 -4.10
N LYS A 134 2.52 -13.51 -3.48
CA LYS A 134 2.75 -14.00 -2.11
C LYS A 134 3.85 -15.06 -2.16
N ARG A 135 4.90 -14.90 -1.34
CA ARG A 135 5.91 -15.94 -1.21
C ARG A 135 5.27 -17.15 -0.54
N GLN A 136 5.40 -18.35 -1.10
CA GLN A 136 5.05 -19.53 -0.30
C GLN A 136 6.04 -19.60 0.88
N PRO A 137 5.59 -19.95 2.10
CA PRO A 137 6.52 -20.27 3.18
C PRO A 137 7.43 -21.37 2.64
N GLN A 138 8.68 -21.03 2.36
CA GLN A 138 9.67 -22.06 2.08
C GLN A 138 9.78 -22.84 3.39
N GLU A 139 9.42 -24.13 3.39
CA GLU A 139 10.09 -25.08 4.25
C GLU A 139 11.58 -24.74 4.13
N THR A 140 12.24 -24.50 5.26
CA THR A 140 13.66 -24.22 5.33
C THR A 140 14.40 -25.23 4.46
N PHE A 141 14.66 -24.85 3.21
CA PHE A 141 15.74 -25.42 2.45
C PHE A 141 16.95 -24.93 3.24
N GLU A 142 17.44 -25.83 4.10
CA GLU A 142 18.85 -25.86 4.41
C GLU A 142 19.56 -25.53 3.10
N GLU A 143 20.41 -24.49 3.14
CA GLU A 143 21.34 -24.24 2.05
C GLU A 143 22.15 -25.52 1.89
N ASN A 144 21.66 -26.43 1.04
CA ASN A 144 22.46 -27.47 0.44
C ASN A 144 23.46 -26.70 -0.40
N LEU A 145 24.56 -26.31 0.25
CA LEU A 145 25.87 -26.12 -0.34
C LEU A 145 26.35 -27.48 -0.89
N GLU A 146 25.53 -28.14 -1.70
CA GLU A 146 26.02 -29.14 -2.63
C GLU A 146 26.58 -28.33 -3.78
N GLY A 147 27.89 -28.43 -3.95
CA GLY A 147 28.64 -27.69 -4.94
C GLY A 147 28.11 -27.97 -6.34
N ASP A 148 27.27 -27.07 -6.83
CA ASP A 148 27.09 -26.88 -8.27
C ASP A 148 28.46 -26.52 -8.82
N GLY A 149 29.07 -27.49 -9.51
CA GLY A 149 30.35 -27.30 -10.18
C GLY A 149 30.28 -26.01 -11.00
N GLU A 150 31.16 -25.07 -10.67
CA GLU A 150 31.28 -23.79 -11.38
C GLU A 150 31.40 -24.08 -12.88
N GLN A 151 30.30 -23.93 -13.62
CA GLN A 151 30.36 -23.82 -15.07
C GLN A 151 31.07 -22.50 -15.33
N TYR A 152 32.37 -22.60 -15.59
CA TYR A 152 33.22 -21.49 -15.96
C TYR A 152 32.73 -20.95 -17.32
N HIS A 153 31.77 -20.04 -17.28
CA HIS A 153 31.39 -19.29 -18.47
C HIS A 153 32.62 -18.47 -18.89
N PRO A 154 33.08 -18.58 -20.15
CA PRO A 154 34.25 -17.84 -20.59
C PRO A 154 34.02 -16.34 -20.37
N PRO A 155 35.08 -15.58 -20.02
CA PRO A 155 34.96 -14.16 -19.74
C PRO A 155 34.33 -13.46 -20.95
N VAL A 156 33.13 -12.91 -20.74
CA VAL A 156 32.42 -12.13 -21.76
C VAL A 156 33.34 -10.97 -22.17
N LYS A 157 33.69 -10.89 -23.46
CA LYS A 157 34.51 -9.78 -23.98
C LYS A 157 33.81 -8.46 -23.67
N ARG A 158 34.54 -7.52 -23.06
CA ARG A 158 34.07 -6.14 -22.82
C ARG A 158 33.67 -5.52 -24.15
N LYS A 159 32.42 -5.09 -24.27
CA LYS A 159 31.93 -4.40 -25.48
C LYS A 159 32.18 -2.90 -25.40
N CYS A 160 32.57 -2.37 -24.23
CA CYS A 160 32.85 -0.96 -23.97
C CYS A 160 31.69 -0.02 -24.37
N LYS A 161 30.48 -0.56 -24.54
CA LYS A 161 29.27 0.23 -24.82
C LYS A 161 28.68 0.69 -23.49
N ARG A 162 28.69 2.00 -23.27
CA ARG A 162 28.28 2.64 -22.02
C ARG A 162 26.96 3.40 -22.14
N SER A 163 26.37 3.36 -23.32
CA SER A 163 25.08 3.95 -23.64
C SER A 163 24.41 3.12 -24.74
N LEU A 164 23.08 3.19 -24.78
CA LEU A 164 22.31 2.71 -25.92
C LEU A 164 22.61 3.60 -27.13
N SER A 165 22.71 3.01 -28.32
CA SER A 165 22.76 3.80 -29.56
C SER A 165 21.38 4.38 -29.86
N ALA A 166 21.32 5.52 -30.53
CA ALA A 166 20.06 6.12 -30.96
C ALA A 166 19.22 5.18 -31.84
N ASP A 167 19.87 4.23 -32.51
CA ASP A 167 19.25 3.25 -33.42
C ASP A 167 18.66 2.02 -32.70
N VAL A 168 18.71 1.95 -31.36
CA VAL A 168 18.07 0.84 -30.62
C VAL A 168 16.56 1.03 -30.67
N ILE A 169 15.91 0.21 -31.51
CA ILE A 169 14.45 0.18 -31.64
C ILE A 169 13.87 -0.60 -30.47
N THR A 170 13.14 0.09 -29.59
CA THR A 170 12.26 -0.56 -28.60
C THR A 170 11.01 -1.09 -29.29
N ARG A 171 10.36 -2.09 -28.70
CA ARG A 171 9.13 -2.66 -29.25
C ARG A 171 8.07 -1.56 -29.42
N GLU A 172 7.70 -1.24 -30.65
CA GLU A 172 6.61 -0.32 -30.93
C GLU A 172 5.27 -0.91 -30.45
N ILE A 173 4.55 -0.14 -29.65
CA ILE A 173 3.19 -0.49 -29.24
C ILE A 173 2.27 -0.20 -30.42
N SER A 174 1.57 -1.24 -30.88
CA SER A 174 0.59 -1.11 -31.95
C SER A 174 -0.50 -0.10 -31.59
N ASP A 175 -0.93 0.70 -32.57
CA ASP A 175 -2.02 1.63 -32.37
C ASP A 175 -3.32 0.92 -31.95
N TYR A 176 -4.01 1.52 -30.99
CA TYR A 176 -5.34 1.08 -30.57
C TYR A 176 -6.36 2.17 -30.86
N TYR A 177 -7.26 1.89 -31.79
CA TYR A 177 -8.33 2.81 -32.18
C TYR A 177 -9.57 2.51 -31.36
N GLY A 178 -9.83 3.34 -30.34
CA GLY A 178 -10.93 3.11 -29.40
C GLY A 178 -12.31 3.09 -30.04
N GLY A 179 -12.56 3.79 -31.15
CA GLY A 179 -13.91 3.90 -31.73
C GLY A 179 -14.94 4.46 -30.72
N ARG A 180 -16.22 4.07 -30.85
CA ARG A 180 -17.30 4.54 -29.97
C ARG A 180 -17.10 4.04 -28.53
N ARG A 181 -17.26 4.92 -27.53
CA ARG A 181 -17.19 4.52 -26.12
C ARG A 181 -18.28 3.52 -25.78
N VAL A 182 -17.89 2.45 -25.09
CA VAL A 182 -18.79 1.44 -24.54
C VAL A 182 -18.71 1.58 -23.03
N GLY A 183 -19.87 1.75 -22.38
CA GLY A 183 -19.97 1.81 -20.92
C GLY A 183 -20.09 0.42 -20.31
N PRO A 184 -20.30 0.33 -18.99
CA PRO A 184 -20.82 -0.90 -18.42
C PRO A 184 -22.13 -1.24 -19.15
N GLY A 185 -22.38 -2.53 -19.39
CA GLY A 185 -23.68 -2.97 -19.92
C GLY A 185 -24.81 -2.54 -18.98
N VAL A 186 -26.06 -2.70 -19.40
CA VAL A 186 -27.20 -2.48 -18.50
C VAL A 186 -27.01 -3.38 -17.29
N LEU A 187 -26.72 -2.78 -16.13
CA LEU A 187 -26.70 -3.50 -14.87
C LEU A 187 -28.12 -4.07 -14.69
N SER A 188 -28.20 -5.36 -14.35
CA SER A 188 -29.46 -5.96 -13.93
C SER A 188 -30.09 -5.04 -12.90
N HIS A 189 -31.39 -4.75 -13.04
CA HIS A 189 -32.08 -3.79 -12.17
C HIS A 189 -31.95 -4.29 -10.72
N ILE A 190 -31.04 -3.70 -9.94
CA ILE A 190 -30.87 -4.05 -8.52
C ILE A 190 -32.16 -3.60 -7.82
N GLN A 191 -33.06 -4.55 -7.56
CA GLN A 191 -34.35 -4.33 -6.90
C GLN A 191 -34.22 -3.83 -5.45
N HIS A 192 -33.00 -3.72 -4.92
CA HIS A 192 -32.72 -3.12 -3.63
C HIS A 192 -31.99 -1.78 -3.78
N LEU A 193 -32.78 -0.71 -3.98
CA LEU A 193 -32.44 0.64 -3.50
C LEU A 193 -32.60 0.75 -1.97
N GLY A 194 -32.78 -0.39 -1.28
CA GLY A 194 -32.92 -0.50 0.16
C GLY A 194 -31.57 -0.22 0.83
N ILE A 195 -31.50 0.92 1.49
CA ILE A 195 -30.41 1.41 2.31
C ILE A 195 -30.15 0.42 3.46
N THR A 196 -29.31 -0.56 3.21
CA THR A 196 -28.46 -1.15 4.25
C THR A 196 -27.20 -1.55 3.52
N SER A 197 -26.28 -0.58 3.40
CA SER A 197 -24.94 -0.88 2.91
C SER A 197 -24.40 -2.04 3.76
N SER A 198 -23.80 -3.05 3.12
CA SER A 198 -23.10 -4.12 3.84
C SER A 198 -22.01 -3.56 4.75
N TYR A 199 -21.57 -2.32 4.48
CA TYR A 199 -20.64 -1.57 5.32
C TYR A 199 -21.11 -1.46 6.76
N GLU A 200 -22.34 -1.06 7.04
CA GLU A 200 -22.77 -0.87 8.44
C GLU A 200 -22.66 -2.17 9.23
N LYS A 201 -23.01 -3.30 8.61
CA LYS A 201 -22.86 -4.62 9.23
C LYS A 201 -21.38 -5.03 9.38
N MET A 202 -20.55 -4.76 8.38
CA MET A 202 -19.14 -5.16 8.37
C MET A 202 -18.26 -4.28 9.26
N SER A 203 -18.52 -2.97 9.28
CA SER A 203 -17.80 -1.99 10.09
C SER A 203 -18.19 -2.09 11.56
N ARG A 204 -19.41 -2.54 11.89
CA ARG A 204 -19.84 -2.67 13.30
C ARG A 204 -18.85 -3.45 14.15
N LYS A 205 -18.33 -4.58 13.67
CA LYS A 205 -17.33 -5.35 14.41
C LYS A 205 -16.07 -4.52 14.65
N LEU A 206 -15.56 -3.82 13.62
CA LEU A 206 -14.36 -2.98 13.76
C LEU A 206 -14.58 -1.74 14.62
N HIS A 207 -15.77 -1.15 14.56
CA HIS A 207 -16.19 -0.05 15.42
C HIS A 207 -16.07 -0.45 16.89
N ILE A 208 -16.60 -1.62 17.28
CA ILE A 208 -16.47 -2.15 18.64
C ILE A 208 -14.99 -2.38 19.01
N HIS A 209 -14.17 -2.93 18.11
CA HIS A 209 -12.73 -3.04 18.34
C HIS A 209 -12.07 -1.67 18.58
N TYR A 210 -12.48 -0.62 17.85
CA TYR A 210 -11.96 0.73 18.03
C TYR A 210 -12.36 1.31 19.39
N LEU A 211 -13.61 1.10 19.82
CA LEU A 211 -14.09 1.50 21.14
C LEU A 211 -13.28 0.82 22.26
N VAL A 212 -13.17 -0.51 22.24
CA VAL A 212 -12.36 -1.27 23.21
C VAL A 212 -10.91 -0.78 23.22
N TRP A 213 -10.30 -0.55 22.05
CA TRP A 213 -8.94 -0.01 21.96
C TRP A 213 -8.83 1.37 22.63
N ILE A 214 -9.80 2.27 22.43
CA ILE A 214 -9.77 3.61 23.00
C ILE A 214 -9.98 3.57 24.52
N GLU A 215 -10.90 2.73 25.01
CA GLU A 215 -11.11 2.52 26.44
C GLU A 215 -9.83 1.97 27.12
N LEU A 216 -9.17 0.98 26.51
CA LEU A 216 -7.86 0.48 26.99
C LEU A 216 -6.82 1.60 27.08
N ARG A 217 -6.82 2.54 26.13
CA ARG A 217 -5.94 3.72 26.12
C ARG A 217 -6.41 4.85 27.05
N LYS A 218 -7.62 4.78 27.59
CA LYS A 218 -8.16 5.71 28.59
C LYS A 218 -7.82 5.27 30.01
N LEU A 219 -7.73 3.96 30.26
CA LEU A 219 -7.35 3.40 31.56
C LEU A 219 -6.00 3.95 32.05
N ASN A 220 -5.87 4.16 33.36
CA ASN A 220 -4.61 4.54 33.99
C ASN A 220 -3.52 3.54 33.61
N THR A 221 -2.38 4.05 33.14
CA THR A 221 -1.35 3.21 32.52
C THR A 221 -0.02 3.37 33.23
N HIS A 222 0.46 2.28 33.84
CA HIS A 222 1.86 2.20 34.25
C HIS A 222 2.75 2.29 32.99
N PRO A 223 3.91 2.97 33.02
CA PRO A 223 4.78 3.14 31.84
C PRO A 223 5.21 1.85 31.13
N LEU A 224 5.15 0.71 31.84
CA LEU A 224 5.48 -0.61 31.30
C LEU A 224 4.31 -1.31 30.58
N LEU A 225 3.08 -0.82 30.73
CA LEU A 225 1.85 -1.39 30.17
C LEU A 225 1.22 -0.48 29.11
N LEU A 226 2.05 0.30 28.41
CA LEU A 226 1.58 1.22 27.38
C LEU A 226 0.89 0.47 26.24
N VAL A 227 -0.40 0.76 26.07
CA VAL A 227 -1.18 0.32 24.92
C VAL A 227 -0.74 1.15 23.71
N PRO A 228 -0.26 0.52 22.61
CA PRO A 228 0.20 1.26 21.45
C PRO A 228 -0.91 2.10 20.80
N SER A 229 -0.48 3.01 19.91
CA SER A 229 -1.42 3.66 18.99
C SER A 229 -2.04 2.64 18.03
N TRP A 230 -3.11 3.05 17.33
CA TRP A 230 -3.92 2.22 16.44
C TRP A 230 -3.11 1.20 15.65
N THR A 231 -2.08 1.62 14.90
CA THR A 231 -1.29 0.70 14.07
C THR A 231 -0.61 -0.39 14.89
N GLY A 232 -0.03 -0.05 16.04
CA GLY A 232 0.67 -1.00 16.90
C GLY A 232 -0.29 -1.97 17.59
N SER A 233 -1.44 -1.50 18.05
CA SER A 233 -2.45 -2.35 18.70
C SER A 233 -3.04 -3.36 17.73
N PHE A 234 -3.40 -2.93 16.52
CA PHE A 234 -3.95 -3.81 15.48
C PHE A 234 -2.92 -4.78 14.89
N ILE A 235 -1.62 -4.56 15.13
CA ILE A 235 -0.58 -5.57 14.85
C ILE A 235 -0.48 -6.56 16.02
N LYS A 236 -0.49 -6.09 17.27
CA LYS A 236 -0.39 -6.94 18.46
C LYS A 236 -1.51 -7.98 18.57
N ILE A 237 -2.74 -7.61 18.26
CA ILE A 237 -3.91 -8.51 18.32
C ILE A 237 -4.03 -9.46 17.12
N ARG A 238 -3.00 -9.52 16.25
CA ARG A 238 -2.93 -10.45 15.12
C ARG A 238 -1.73 -11.36 15.25
N ASP A 239 -1.37 -11.70 16.48
CA ASP A 239 -0.21 -12.53 16.82
C ASP A 239 -0.34 -13.98 16.33
N LYS A 240 -1.54 -14.46 15.99
CA LYS A 240 -1.75 -15.75 15.33
C LYS A 240 -1.73 -15.70 13.80
N VAL A 241 -1.67 -14.51 13.20
CA VAL A 241 -1.65 -14.36 11.73
C VAL A 241 -0.21 -14.33 11.25
N ALA A 242 0.20 -15.35 10.49
CA ALA A 242 1.50 -15.37 9.83
C ALA A 242 1.59 -14.25 8.77
N VAL A 243 2.53 -13.32 8.96
CA VAL A 243 2.83 -12.29 7.96
C VAL A 243 3.70 -12.92 6.88
N ILE A 244 3.09 -13.20 5.73
CA ILE A 244 3.77 -13.77 4.58
C ILE A 244 4.42 -12.63 3.78
N GLN A 245 5.74 -12.69 3.61
CA GLN A 245 6.47 -11.75 2.77
C GLN A 245 5.99 -11.87 1.31
N SER A 246 5.80 -10.75 0.63
CA SER A 246 5.52 -10.75 -0.81
C SER A 246 6.82 -10.59 -1.61
N THR A 247 6.87 -11.24 -2.76
CA THR A 247 7.89 -11.01 -3.78
C THR A 247 7.39 -9.92 -4.73
N ILE A 248 8.27 -8.96 -5.04
CA ILE A 248 7.99 -7.86 -5.98
C ILE A 248 8.92 -8.05 -7.18
N GLY A 249 8.35 -8.29 -8.35
CA GLY A 249 9.05 -8.28 -9.62
C GLY A 249 8.79 -6.99 -10.38
N TYR A 250 9.84 -6.31 -10.84
CA TYR A 250 9.70 -5.15 -11.73
C TYR A 250 9.55 -5.62 -13.17
N LEU A 251 8.41 -5.32 -13.78
CA LEU A 251 8.18 -5.60 -15.19
C LEU A 251 8.90 -4.57 -16.05
N ASP A 252 9.12 -4.92 -17.31
CA ASP A 252 9.78 -4.07 -18.27
C ASP A 252 8.93 -2.82 -18.61
N THR A 253 9.60 -1.67 -18.78
CA THR A 253 8.95 -0.37 -19.02
C THR A 253 8.25 -0.29 -20.38
N LEU A 254 7.06 0.31 -20.40
CA LEU A 254 6.38 0.74 -21.62
C LEU A 254 6.74 2.19 -21.95
N ASP A 255 7.37 2.38 -23.10
CA ASP A 255 7.69 3.71 -23.64
C ASP A 255 6.49 4.31 -24.37
N SER A 256 5.41 4.55 -23.61
CA SER A 256 4.19 5.17 -24.11
C SER A 256 3.43 5.84 -22.96
N PRO A 257 2.83 7.04 -23.18
CA PRO A 257 2.13 7.77 -22.13
C PRO A 257 0.94 7.01 -21.56
N ALA A 258 0.73 7.09 -20.24
CA ALA A 258 -0.44 6.52 -19.57
C ALA A 258 -1.78 7.12 -20.08
N THR A 259 -1.73 8.31 -20.66
CA THR A 259 -2.91 9.01 -21.22
C THR A 259 -3.50 8.33 -22.46
N ASP A 260 -2.70 7.52 -23.15
CA ASP A 260 -3.04 6.92 -24.43
C ASP A 260 -3.79 5.60 -24.26
N LEU A 261 -4.85 5.41 -25.05
CA LEU A 261 -5.63 4.16 -25.04
C LEU A 261 -4.80 2.95 -25.50
N LYS A 262 -3.82 3.14 -26.39
CA LYS A 262 -2.90 2.07 -26.81
C LYS A 262 -2.08 1.53 -25.64
N THR A 263 -1.66 2.41 -24.73
CA THR A 263 -0.92 2.03 -23.53
C THR A 263 -1.80 1.21 -22.59
N ALA A 264 -3.04 1.66 -22.34
CA ALA A 264 -3.99 0.91 -21.52
C ALA A 264 -4.29 -0.48 -22.12
N TYR A 265 -4.50 -0.56 -23.43
CA TYR A 265 -4.69 -1.84 -24.12
C TYR A 265 -3.49 -2.78 -23.98
N GLU A 266 -2.28 -2.25 -24.18
CA GLU A 266 -1.06 -3.05 -24.08
C GLU A 266 -0.80 -3.53 -22.65
N VAL A 267 -1.03 -2.70 -21.63
CA VAL A 267 -0.94 -3.12 -20.21
C VAL A 267 -1.91 -4.27 -19.91
N LEU A 268 -3.16 -4.20 -20.38
CA LEU A 268 -4.11 -5.31 -20.21
C LEU A 268 -3.65 -6.57 -20.96
N CYS A 269 -3.10 -6.43 -22.17
CA CYS A 269 -2.53 -7.57 -22.90
C CYS A 269 -1.37 -8.22 -22.14
N ARG A 270 -0.49 -7.41 -21.51
CA ARG A 270 0.58 -7.91 -20.65
C ARG A 270 0.05 -8.65 -19.44
N GLY A 271 -0.98 -8.13 -18.77
CA GLY A 271 -1.66 -8.81 -17.67
C GLY A 271 -2.18 -10.19 -18.08
N ARG A 272 -2.80 -10.31 -19.25
CA ARG A 272 -3.25 -11.59 -19.81
C ARG A 272 -2.09 -12.54 -20.11
N GLU A 273 -1.00 -12.03 -20.67
CA GLU A 273 0.17 -12.85 -20.96
C GLU A 273 0.85 -13.36 -19.69
N ILE A 274 0.92 -12.54 -18.64
CA ILE A 274 1.36 -12.96 -17.30
C ILE A 274 0.47 -14.08 -16.77
N LYS A 275 -0.86 -13.89 -16.80
CA LYS A 275 -1.84 -14.90 -16.39
C LYS A 275 -1.56 -16.24 -17.06
N ASN A 276 -1.38 -16.24 -18.38
CA ASN A 276 -1.17 -17.46 -19.16
C ASN A 276 0.20 -18.10 -18.90
N LYS A 277 1.28 -17.30 -18.89
CA LYS A 277 2.66 -17.80 -18.68
C LYS A 277 2.87 -18.38 -17.27
N LEU A 278 2.22 -17.79 -16.27
CA LEU A 278 2.28 -18.24 -14.88
C LEU A 278 1.12 -19.17 -14.48
N GLN A 279 0.25 -19.54 -15.43
CA GLN A 279 -0.91 -20.43 -15.21
C GLN A 279 -1.82 -19.99 -14.04
N LEU A 280 -2.06 -18.67 -13.93
CA LEU A 280 -2.88 -18.10 -12.86
C LEU A 280 -4.37 -18.16 -13.20
N ASN A 281 -5.23 -18.29 -12.19
CA ASN A 281 -6.68 -18.18 -12.38
C ASN A 281 -7.07 -16.74 -12.72
N ALA A 282 -6.43 -15.75 -12.08
CA ALA A 282 -6.66 -14.34 -12.35
C ALA A 282 -5.42 -13.47 -12.12
N VAL A 283 -5.41 -12.29 -12.74
CA VAL A 283 -4.46 -11.20 -12.43
C VAL A 283 -5.25 -9.95 -12.05
N ALA A 284 -5.06 -9.50 -10.81
CA ALA A 284 -5.66 -8.27 -10.35
C ALA A 284 -4.78 -7.09 -10.82
N CYS A 285 -5.35 -6.20 -11.63
CA CYS A 285 -4.65 -5.06 -12.22
C CYS A 285 -5.04 -3.78 -11.46
N VAL A 286 -4.11 -3.20 -10.70
CA VAL A 286 -4.36 -1.98 -9.91
C VAL A 286 -3.79 -0.76 -10.59
N PHE A 287 -4.65 0.25 -10.76
CA PHE A 287 -4.33 1.49 -11.47
C PHE A 287 -4.80 2.71 -10.68
N ASP A 288 -4.15 3.85 -10.89
CA ASP A 288 -4.66 5.14 -10.44
C ASP A 288 -6.01 5.49 -11.14
N GLN A 289 -6.66 6.57 -10.70
CA GLN A 289 -7.99 6.90 -11.18
C GLN A 289 -8.04 7.28 -12.68
N ALA A 290 -6.96 7.88 -13.20
CA ALA A 290 -6.92 8.30 -14.61
C ALA A 290 -6.68 7.09 -15.52
N PHE A 291 -5.73 6.22 -15.18
CA PHE A 291 -5.40 5.04 -15.96
C PHE A 291 -6.48 3.96 -15.83
N TYR A 292 -7.09 3.80 -14.66
CA TYR A 292 -8.26 2.92 -14.46
C TYR A 292 -9.39 3.25 -15.45
N ALA A 293 -9.74 4.53 -15.60
CA ALA A 293 -10.81 4.96 -16.50
C ALA A 293 -10.56 4.54 -17.97
N LYS A 294 -9.31 4.63 -18.42
CA LYS A 294 -8.89 4.23 -19.78
C LYS A 294 -8.90 2.71 -19.93
N SER A 295 -8.35 2.00 -18.96
CA SER A 295 -8.33 0.54 -18.94
C SER A 295 -9.75 -0.04 -18.94
N MET A 296 -10.69 0.56 -18.20
CA MET A 296 -12.09 0.12 -18.23
C MET A 296 -12.76 0.35 -19.59
N GLU A 297 -12.46 1.46 -20.28
CA GLU A 297 -12.97 1.71 -21.63
C GLU A 297 -12.54 0.62 -22.62
N VAL A 298 -11.30 0.15 -22.50
CA VAL A 298 -10.76 -0.96 -23.30
C VAL A 298 -11.37 -2.30 -22.88
N LEU A 299 -11.40 -2.57 -21.58
CA LEU A 299 -11.89 -3.83 -21.00
C LEU A 299 -13.35 -4.08 -21.39
N TRP A 300 -14.22 -3.07 -21.29
CA TRP A 300 -15.63 -3.21 -21.62
C TRP A 300 -15.89 -3.49 -23.10
N LYS A 301 -15.01 -3.04 -24.00
CA LYS A 301 -15.12 -3.33 -25.44
C LYS A 301 -14.73 -4.76 -25.78
N GLN A 302 -13.82 -5.35 -25.02
CA GLN A 302 -13.18 -6.63 -25.35
C GLN A 302 -13.16 -7.55 -24.13
N LYS A 303 -14.30 -7.71 -23.45
CA LYS A 303 -14.41 -8.49 -22.21
C LYS A 303 -13.88 -9.93 -22.36
N GLU A 304 -14.25 -10.59 -23.46
CA GLU A 304 -13.80 -11.96 -23.77
C GLU A 304 -12.28 -12.06 -23.93
N GLN A 305 -11.62 -11.02 -24.45
CA GLN A 305 -10.16 -11.01 -24.61
C GLN A 305 -9.45 -11.01 -23.26
N PHE A 306 -10.03 -10.36 -22.25
CA PHE A 306 -9.40 -10.08 -20.96
C PHE A 306 -9.98 -10.91 -19.82
N GLU A 307 -10.53 -12.08 -20.14
CA GLU A 307 -11.07 -13.00 -19.16
C GLU A 307 -10.01 -13.39 -18.11
N GLY A 308 -10.39 -13.26 -16.83
CA GLY A 308 -9.50 -13.46 -15.68
C GLY A 308 -8.58 -12.27 -15.36
N LEU A 309 -8.79 -11.10 -15.95
CA LEU A 309 -8.25 -9.85 -15.43
C LEU A 309 -9.28 -9.17 -14.53
N VAL A 310 -8.86 -8.78 -13.33
CA VAL A 310 -9.68 -7.99 -12.40
C VAL A 310 -9.10 -6.60 -12.30
N VAL A 311 -9.67 -5.64 -13.02
CA VAL A 311 -9.19 -4.25 -13.01
C VAL A 311 -9.77 -3.52 -11.81
N MET A 312 -8.89 -2.97 -10.97
CA MET A 312 -9.25 -2.30 -9.72
C MET A 312 -8.62 -0.92 -9.66
N MET A 313 -9.35 0.04 -9.09
CA MET A 313 -8.79 1.34 -8.79
C MET A 313 -8.01 1.29 -7.47
N ASP A 314 -6.86 1.94 -7.46
CA ASP A 314 -5.94 1.95 -6.34
C ASP A 314 -6.58 2.48 -5.04
N GLY A 315 -6.24 1.80 -3.93
CA GLY A 315 -6.72 2.11 -2.60
C GLY A 315 -5.98 3.28 -1.97
N PHE A 316 -4.72 3.52 -2.33
CA PHE A 316 -3.94 4.63 -1.76
C PHE A 316 -4.49 5.99 -2.21
N HIS A 317 -4.78 6.15 -3.50
CA HIS A 317 -5.40 7.38 -4.02
C HIS A 317 -6.80 7.62 -3.44
N LEU A 318 -7.53 6.56 -3.09
CA LEU A 318 -8.82 6.68 -2.39
C LEU A 318 -8.63 7.20 -0.96
N LEU A 319 -7.64 6.69 -0.23
CA LEU A 319 -7.29 7.20 1.11
C LEU A 319 -6.90 8.68 1.06
N VAL A 320 -6.08 9.08 0.09
CA VAL A 320 -5.70 10.50 -0.13
C VAL A 320 -6.94 11.36 -0.42
N THR A 321 -7.86 10.86 -1.24
CA THR A 321 -9.12 11.55 -1.55
C THR A 321 -9.98 11.71 -0.30
N LEU A 322 -10.10 10.66 0.53
CA LEU A 322 -10.86 10.71 1.77
C LEU A 322 -10.25 11.68 2.79
N LEU A 323 -8.92 11.71 2.92
CA LEU A 323 -8.22 12.72 3.73
C LEU A 323 -8.56 14.15 3.27
N ALA A 324 -8.55 14.40 1.96
CA ALA A 324 -8.90 15.71 1.41
C ALA A 324 -10.38 16.07 1.65
N ILE A 325 -11.29 15.09 1.63
CA ILE A 325 -12.71 15.30 1.97
C ILE A 325 -12.85 15.71 3.44
N ILE A 326 -12.18 15.00 4.36
CA ILE A 326 -12.20 15.33 5.78
C ILE A 326 -11.61 16.75 5.98
N GLY A 327 -10.48 17.04 5.34
CA GLY A 327 -9.86 18.37 5.43
C GLY A 327 -10.76 19.49 4.90
N ASN A 328 -11.42 19.30 3.75
CA ASN A 328 -12.35 20.28 3.20
C ASN A 328 -13.58 20.50 4.10
N ARG A 329 -14.08 19.45 4.75
CA ARG A 329 -15.27 19.54 5.60
C ARG A 329 -14.98 20.21 6.95
N PHE A 330 -13.86 19.85 7.58
CA PHE A 330 -13.59 20.21 8.98
C PHE A 330 -12.45 21.20 9.16
N GLY A 331 -11.64 21.44 8.13
CA GLY A 331 -10.46 22.31 8.19
C GLY A 331 -10.75 23.66 8.81
N ASP A 332 -11.72 24.38 8.25
CA ASP A 332 -12.12 25.71 8.70
C ASP A 332 -13.19 25.67 9.81
N ALA A 333 -13.63 24.47 10.22
CA ALA A 333 -14.53 24.27 11.36
C ALA A 333 -13.78 24.10 12.70
N GLY A 334 -12.47 24.39 12.72
CA GLY A 334 -11.60 24.32 13.89
C GLY A 334 -10.60 23.16 13.88
N LEU A 335 -10.67 22.22 12.92
CA LEU A 335 -9.68 21.13 12.83
C LEU A 335 -8.27 21.69 12.59
N ARG A 336 -8.14 22.72 11.76
CA ARG A 336 -6.88 23.44 11.51
C ARG A 336 -6.29 23.97 12.82
N ASP A 337 -7.09 24.71 13.58
CA ASP A 337 -6.65 25.36 14.81
C ASP A 337 -6.23 24.34 15.86
N VAL A 338 -7.02 23.29 16.05
CA VAL A 338 -6.68 22.20 16.97
C VAL A 338 -5.38 21.52 16.53
N ALA A 339 -5.21 21.21 15.24
CA ALA A 339 -4.02 20.53 14.74
C ALA A 339 -2.73 21.35 14.94
N VAL A 340 -2.81 22.68 14.77
CA VAL A 340 -1.67 23.60 14.90
C VAL A 340 -1.39 23.93 16.37
N HIS A 341 -2.40 24.32 17.15
CA HIS A 341 -2.22 24.70 18.56
C HIS A 341 -1.86 23.53 19.47
N SER A 342 -2.21 22.28 19.08
CA SER A 342 -1.75 21.08 19.78
C SER A 342 -0.35 20.62 19.37
N GLU A 343 0.31 21.33 18.45
CA GLU A 343 1.63 20.99 17.89
C GLU A 343 1.70 19.61 17.22
N VAL A 344 0.54 18.99 16.93
CA VAL A 344 0.48 17.72 16.18
C VAL A 344 0.94 17.94 14.74
N ILE A 345 0.60 19.10 14.16
CA ILE A 345 1.00 19.51 12.81
C ILE A 345 1.57 20.94 12.86
N ALA A 346 2.76 21.13 12.27
CA ALA A 346 3.33 22.46 12.12
C ALA A 346 2.49 23.33 11.18
N GLU A 347 2.37 24.63 11.48
CA GLU A 347 1.58 25.60 10.73
C GLU A 347 1.90 25.58 9.22
N GLY A 348 3.17 25.61 8.83
CA GLY A 348 3.58 25.56 7.42
C GLY A 348 3.25 24.24 6.69
N SER A 349 2.73 23.23 7.37
CA SER A 349 2.35 21.93 6.80
C SER A 349 0.86 21.66 6.78
N ILE A 350 0.03 22.45 7.47
CA ILE A 350 -1.38 22.13 7.68
C ILE A 350 -2.19 22.10 6.39
N ASP A 351 -1.95 23.02 5.45
CA ASP A 351 -2.67 23.03 4.18
C ASP A 351 -2.39 21.79 3.35
N SER A 352 -1.14 21.34 3.29
CA SER A 352 -0.79 20.10 2.60
C SER A 352 -1.36 18.86 3.31
N VAL A 353 -1.57 18.91 4.62
CA VAL A 353 -2.22 17.85 5.39
C VAL A 353 -3.73 17.80 5.12
N LEU A 354 -4.42 18.93 5.23
CA LEU A 354 -5.87 19.03 4.98
C LEU A 354 -6.22 18.75 3.51
N ASN A 355 -5.33 19.06 2.57
CA ASN A 355 -5.50 18.69 1.16
C ASN A 355 -5.12 17.23 0.84
N GLY A 356 -4.78 16.41 1.84
CA GLY A 356 -4.39 15.01 1.65
C GLY A 356 -2.99 14.78 1.04
N LYS A 357 -2.25 15.84 0.66
CA LYS A 357 -0.92 15.74 0.03
C LYS A 357 0.14 15.15 0.97
N HIS A 358 0.07 15.48 2.26
CA HIS A 358 0.95 14.90 3.28
C HIS A 358 0.31 13.69 3.96
N TYR A 359 0.13 12.61 3.21
CA TYR A 359 -0.57 11.38 3.63
C TYR A 359 -0.19 10.90 5.04
N ASN A 360 1.09 10.63 5.32
CA ASN A 360 1.51 10.09 6.62
C ASN A 360 1.19 11.03 7.79
N ARG A 361 1.30 12.35 7.57
CA ARG A 361 0.99 13.36 8.59
C ARG A 361 -0.52 13.49 8.79
N GLY A 362 -1.31 13.47 7.71
CA GLY A 362 -2.77 13.48 7.78
C GLY A 362 -3.35 12.26 8.48
N VAL A 363 -2.91 11.06 8.12
CA VAL A 363 -3.31 9.82 8.81
C VAL A 363 -2.97 9.88 10.30
N ARG A 364 -1.79 10.40 10.66
CA ARG A 364 -1.41 10.59 12.07
C ARG A 364 -2.34 11.57 12.78
N LEU A 365 -2.62 12.73 12.18
CA LEU A 365 -3.53 13.73 12.74
C LEU A 365 -4.91 13.11 13.00
N HIS A 366 -5.52 12.47 12.00
CA HIS A 366 -6.86 11.92 12.14
C HIS A 366 -6.93 10.77 13.15
N LYS A 367 -5.90 9.92 13.26
CA LYS A 367 -5.82 8.90 14.32
C LYS A 367 -5.80 9.51 15.73
N ILE A 368 -5.00 10.57 15.92
CA ILE A 368 -4.90 11.26 17.21
C ILE A 368 -6.21 11.97 17.54
N MET A 369 -6.76 12.70 16.58
CA MET A 369 -8.02 13.42 16.74
C MET A 369 -9.18 12.47 17.01
N TYR A 370 -9.28 11.36 16.27
CA TYR A 370 -10.30 10.34 16.51
C TYR A 370 -10.21 9.78 17.92
N GLU A 371 -9.01 9.39 18.38
CA GLU A 371 -8.81 8.92 19.76
C GLU A 371 -9.20 9.99 20.79
N ALA A 372 -8.76 11.23 20.62
CA ALA A 372 -9.02 12.31 21.57
C ALA A 372 -10.51 12.65 21.66
N MET A 373 -11.19 12.77 20.51
CA MET A 373 -12.61 13.11 20.45
C MET A 373 -13.49 11.98 20.97
N THR A 374 -13.16 10.72 20.67
CA THR A 374 -13.92 9.58 21.22
C THR A 374 -13.70 9.45 22.73
N LYS A 375 -12.51 9.77 23.26
CA LYS A 375 -12.31 9.83 24.72
C LYS A 375 -13.21 10.87 25.39
N LEU A 376 -13.31 12.07 24.81
CA LEU A 376 -14.24 13.10 25.30
C LEU A 376 -15.70 12.65 25.23
N LEU A 377 -16.07 11.92 24.17
CA LEU A 377 -17.41 11.34 24.04
C LEU A 377 -17.68 10.26 25.09
N LEU A 378 -16.68 9.43 25.41
CA LEU A 378 -16.74 8.44 26.48
C LEU A 378 -16.80 9.09 27.87
N ASP A 379 -16.04 10.16 28.11
CA ASP A 379 -16.12 10.94 29.35
C ASP A 379 -17.54 11.49 29.55
N ASN A 380 -18.10 12.11 28.51
CA ASN A 380 -19.46 12.62 28.55
C ASN A 380 -20.51 11.50 28.77
N PHE A 381 -20.31 10.33 28.16
CA PHE A 381 -21.16 9.17 28.41
C PHE A 381 -21.09 8.72 29.87
N GLU A 382 -19.88 8.56 30.41
CA GLU A 382 -19.67 8.13 31.80
C GLU A 382 -20.29 9.11 32.81
N ASP A 383 -20.23 10.42 32.54
CA ASP A 383 -20.86 11.46 33.36
C ASP A 383 -22.40 11.42 33.35
N CYS A 384 -23.01 10.82 32.32
CA CYS A 384 -24.45 10.70 32.17
C CYS A 384 -25.03 9.38 32.71
N LEU A 385 -24.20 8.48 33.24
CA LEU A 385 -24.65 7.19 33.78
C LEU A 385 -25.37 7.34 35.13
N HIS A 386 -26.48 6.61 35.29
CA HIS A 386 -27.20 6.48 36.56
C HIS A 386 -26.56 5.45 37.50
N GLU A 387 -26.91 5.47 38.79
CA GLU A 387 -26.33 4.57 39.82
C GLU A 387 -26.40 3.08 39.42
N ASP A 388 -27.52 2.63 38.83
CA ASP A 388 -27.71 1.25 38.35
C ASP A 388 -26.73 0.83 37.24
N SER A 389 -26.06 1.79 36.60
CA SER A 389 -25.08 1.54 35.52
C SER A 389 -23.63 1.59 36.01
N LEU A 390 -23.40 1.95 37.28
CA LEU A 390 -22.05 2.04 37.85
C LEU A 390 -21.42 0.65 38.09
N GLU A 391 -22.23 -0.35 38.44
CA GLU A 391 -21.78 -1.74 38.60
C GLU A 391 -21.33 -2.31 37.24
N LEU A 392 -22.14 -2.14 36.20
CA LEU A 392 -21.80 -2.50 34.83
C LEU A 392 -20.49 -1.85 34.36
N LEU A 393 -20.30 -0.56 34.67
CA LEU A 393 -19.09 0.17 34.33
C LEU A 393 -17.86 -0.37 35.07
N SER A 394 -18.00 -0.70 36.35
CA SER A 394 -16.92 -1.26 37.17
C SER A 394 -16.47 -2.62 36.67
N ASP A 395 -17.42 -3.50 36.35
CA ASP A 395 -17.14 -4.83 35.81
C ASP A 395 -16.46 -4.73 34.45
N HIS A 396 -16.98 -3.85 33.56
CA HIS A 396 -16.40 -3.61 32.24
C HIS A 396 -14.95 -3.08 32.34
N LYS A 397 -14.70 -2.11 33.22
CA LYS A 397 -13.35 -1.59 33.49
C LYS A 397 -12.41 -2.69 33.99
N THR A 398 -12.88 -3.57 34.86
CA THR A 398 -12.10 -4.71 35.37
C THR A 398 -11.73 -5.69 34.25
N GLN A 399 -12.67 -5.99 33.35
CA GLN A 399 -12.41 -6.83 32.17
C GLN A 399 -11.35 -6.19 31.25
N LEU A 400 -11.44 -4.88 31.02
CA LEU A 400 -10.47 -4.15 30.21
C LEU A 400 -9.08 -4.07 30.87
N ASP A 401 -8.99 -3.94 32.20
CA ASP A 401 -7.71 -3.99 32.92
C ASP A 401 -7.03 -5.35 32.75
N GLN A 402 -7.79 -6.45 32.73
CA GLN A 402 -7.25 -7.79 32.45
C GLN A 402 -6.73 -7.90 31.00
N LEU A 403 -7.52 -7.45 30.02
CA LEU A 403 -7.12 -7.42 28.61
C LEU A 403 -5.83 -6.60 28.40
N LYS A 404 -5.66 -5.51 29.15
CA LYS A 404 -4.48 -4.65 29.07
C LYS A 404 -3.19 -5.35 29.49
N LEU A 405 -3.25 -6.30 30.43
CA LEU A 405 -2.09 -7.06 30.90
C LEU A 405 -1.54 -8.00 29.82
N ASN A 406 -2.41 -8.53 28.96
CA ASN A 406 -2.05 -9.46 27.90
C ASN A 406 -2.82 -9.17 26.60
N LEU A 407 -2.44 -8.10 25.90
CA LEU A 407 -3.10 -7.74 24.64
C LEU A 407 -2.64 -8.66 23.49
N CYS A 408 -3.42 -9.70 23.21
CA CYS A 408 -3.27 -10.63 22.08
C CYS A 408 -4.62 -10.93 21.40
N GLN A 409 -4.61 -11.75 20.34
CA GLN A 409 -5.81 -12.07 19.56
C GLN A 409 -6.91 -12.77 20.39
N ASP A 410 -6.56 -13.77 21.20
CA ASP A 410 -7.56 -14.55 21.94
C ASP A 410 -8.27 -13.74 23.02
N GLU A 411 -7.50 -12.95 23.77
CA GLU A 411 -8.01 -12.13 24.87
C GLU A 411 -8.95 -11.04 24.34
N ILE A 412 -8.61 -10.40 23.21
CA ILE A 412 -9.51 -9.41 22.62
C ILE A 412 -10.77 -10.08 22.05
N GLU A 413 -10.66 -11.26 21.42
CA GLU A 413 -11.82 -12.00 20.92
C GLU A 413 -12.78 -12.40 22.05
N GLN A 414 -12.27 -12.83 23.21
CA GLN A 414 -13.10 -13.10 24.39
C GLN A 414 -13.85 -11.86 24.89
N VAL A 415 -13.19 -10.70 24.97
CA VAL A 415 -13.84 -9.45 25.37
C VAL A 415 -14.93 -9.07 24.37
N LEU A 416 -14.65 -9.17 23.08
CA LEU A 416 -15.57 -8.85 22.00
C LEU A 416 -16.81 -9.75 21.96
N GLU A 417 -16.69 -11.00 22.41
CA GLU A 417 -17.79 -11.95 22.50
C GLU A 417 -18.57 -11.85 23.82
N SER A 418 -18.06 -11.10 24.79
CA SER A 418 -18.66 -11.02 26.13
C SER A 418 -20.01 -10.30 26.15
N GLU A 419 -20.95 -10.83 26.94
CA GLU A 419 -22.26 -10.22 27.14
C GLU A 419 -22.15 -8.87 27.87
N LEU A 420 -21.14 -8.72 28.72
CA LEU A 420 -20.82 -7.48 29.43
C LEU A 420 -20.53 -6.35 28.45
N LEU A 421 -19.64 -6.58 27.48
CA LEU A 421 -19.33 -5.60 26.43
C LEU A 421 -20.58 -5.27 25.61
N ARG A 422 -21.41 -6.26 25.27
CA ARG A 422 -22.64 -6.02 24.49
C ARG A 422 -23.61 -5.10 25.22
N GLN A 423 -23.81 -5.31 26.51
CA GLN A 423 -24.65 -4.43 27.33
C GLN A 423 -24.08 -3.02 27.39
N TRP A 424 -22.77 -2.90 27.63
CA TRP A 424 -22.07 -1.61 27.64
C TRP A 424 -22.15 -0.89 26.28
N GLU A 425 -21.91 -1.60 25.17
CA GLU A 425 -21.99 -1.10 23.80
C GLU A 425 -23.40 -0.57 23.51
N ASN A 426 -24.44 -1.32 23.87
CA ASN A 426 -25.82 -0.90 23.62
C ASN A 426 -26.12 0.43 24.34
N ARG A 427 -25.70 0.59 25.59
CA ARG A 427 -25.86 1.86 26.34
C ARG A 427 -25.09 3.00 25.70
N PHE A 428 -23.85 2.76 25.28
CA PHE A 428 -23.05 3.77 24.61
C PHE A 428 -23.67 4.18 23.26
N GLN A 429 -24.19 3.23 22.47
CA GLN A 429 -24.87 3.51 21.20
C GLN A 429 -26.18 4.28 21.41
N GLU A 430 -26.94 3.98 22.46
CA GLU A 430 -28.12 4.77 22.86
C GLU A 430 -27.74 6.23 23.15
N HIS A 431 -26.65 6.45 23.89
CA HIS A 431 -26.13 7.80 24.17
C HIS A 431 -25.70 8.55 22.90
N VAL A 432 -24.95 7.88 22.02
CA VAL A 432 -24.54 8.48 20.73
C VAL A 432 -25.76 8.76 19.84
N ALA A 433 -26.76 7.90 19.85
CA ALA A 433 -28.02 8.10 19.12
C ALA A 433 -28.81 9.30 19.67
N ASP A 434 -28.86 9.48 21.00
CA ASP A 434 -29.46 10.66 21.63
C ASP A 434 -28.74 11.95 21.20
N ILE A 435 -27.41 11.99 21.23
CA ILE A 435 -26.66 13.17 20.74
C ILE A 435 -26.97 13.45 19.25
N ARG A 436 -27.09 12.41 18.43
CA ARG A 436 -27.44 12.57 17.00
C ARG A 436 -28.85 13.11 16.79
N GLN A 437 -29.80 12.84 17.69
CA GLN A 437 -31.19 13.29 17.56
C GLN A 437 -31.39 14.64 18.27
N ASN A 438 -31.02 14.71 19.54
CA ASN A 438 -31.35 15.78 20.48
C ASN A 438 -30.16 16.70 20.80
N GLY A 439 -28.93 16.32 20.43
CA GLY A 439 -27.74 17.13 20.67
C GLY A 439 -27.66 18.41 19.85
N SER A 440 -26.65 19.24 20.15
CA SER A 440 -26.39 20.49 19.42
C SER A 440 -25.94 20.22 17.97
N ASP A 441 -26.16 21.19 17.08
CA ASP A 441 -25.71 21.09 15.69
C ASP A 441 -24.19 20.89 15.58
N LEU A 442 -23.43 21.50 16.50
CA LEU A 442 -21.98 21.31 16.58
C LEU A 442 -21.60 19.88 16.96
N ALA A 443 -22.28 19.29 17.95
CA ALA A 443 -22.04 17.91 18.35
C ALA A 443 -22.39 16.94 17.21
N LYS A 444 -23.55 17.12 16.57
CA LYS A 444 -23.98 16.35 15.40
C LYS A 444 -22.96 16.44 14.26
N PHE A 445 -22.46 17.64 13.98
CA PHE A 445 -21.44 17.87 12.95
C PHE A 445 -20.14 17.11 13.25
N TRP A 446 -19.62 17.18 14.47
CA TRP A 446 -18.39 16.49 14.87
C TRP A 446 -18.57 14.97 15.05
N ILE A 447 -19.78 14.47 15.31
CA ILE A 447 -20.04 13.03 15.20
C ILE A 447 -19.81 12.55 13.75
N THR A 448 -20.14 13.36 12.73
CA THR A 448 -19.82 13.00 11.34
C THR A 448 -18.31 12.96 11.06
N TYR A 449 -17.50 13.70 11.83
CA TYR A 449 -16.02 13.60 11.76
C TYR A 449 -15.54 12.23 12.22
N LEU A 450 -16.07 11.73 13.35
CA LEU A 450 -15.73 10.41 13.88
C LEU A 450 -16.10 9.32 12.87
N GLN A 451 -17.28 9.38 12.26
CA GLN A 451 -17.71 8.44 11.23
C GLN A 451 -16.78 8.42 10.00
N LEU A 452 -16.35 9.60 9.53
CA LEU A 452 -15.42 9.70 8.41
C LEU A 452 -14.00 9.21 8.77
N CYS A 453 -13.58 9.43 10.02
CA CYS A 453 -12.33 8.88 10.53
C CYS A 453 -12.38 7.35 10.63
N GLU A 454 -13.50 6.78 11.09
CA GLU A 454 -13.70 5.32 11.10
C GLU A 454 -13.68 4.75 9.70
N LEU A 455 -14.37 5.36 8.73
CA LEU A 455 -14.31 4.95 7.33
C LEU A 455 -12.87 4.97 6.77
N LEU A 456 -12.08 5.97 7.15
CA LEU A 456 -10.65 6.04 6.80
C LEU A 456 -9.86 4.88 7.42
N LEU A 457 -10.08 4.60 8.71
CA LEU A 457 -9.39 3.52 9.43
C LEU A 457 -9.81 2.13 8.95
N ASP A 458 -11.09 1.94 8.62
CA ASP A 458 -11.63 0.71 8.05
C ASP A 458 -11.03 0.44 6.67
N LEU A 459 -10.96 1.45 5.80
CA LEU A 459 -10.34 1.32 4.49
C LEU A 459 -8.85 0.96 4.62
N MET A 460 -8.13 1.61 5.54
CA MET A 460 -6.74 1.26 5.85
C MET A 460 -6.62 -0.17 6.38
N ASN A 461 -7.53 -0.59 7.27
CA ASN A 461 -7.53 -1.92 7.85
C ASN A 461 -7.81 -2.98 6.78
N ALA A 462 -8.80 -2.76 5.91
CA ALA A 462 -9.16 -3.63 4.80
C ALA A 462 -7.96 -3.84 3.85
N THR A 463 -7.31 -2.76 3.42
CA THR A 463 -6.13 -2.84 2.54
C THR A 463 -4.96 -3.55 3.21
N ARG A 464 -4.69 -3.31 4.50
CA ARG A 464 -3.57 -3.95 5.23
C ARG A 464 -3.84 -5.41 5.59
N THR A 465 -5.09 -5.80 5.76
CA THR A 465 -5.48 -7.17 6.14
C THR A 465 -5.83 -8.04 4.93
N GLY A 466 -6.04 -7.44 3.75
CA GLY A 466 -6.54 -8.14 2.58
C GLY A 466 -8.01 -8.55 2.69
N ASN A 467 -8.80 -7.86 3.54
CA ASN A 467 -10.23 -8.12 3.67
C ASN A 467 -10.99 -7.46 2.50
N TRP A 468 -11.29 -8.27 1.49
CA TRP A 468 -11.94 -7.83 0.25
C TRP A 468 -13.36 -7.30 0.45
N GLU A 469 -14.15 -7.99 1.26
CA GLU A 469 -15.53 -7.63 1.55
C GLU A 469 -15.65 -6.27 2.26
N LEU A 470 -14.80 -6.05 3.28
CA LEU A 470 -14.70 -4.77 3.95
C LEU A 470 -14.20 -3.67 3.01
N TYR A 471 -13.25 -3.98 2.13
CA TYR A 471 -12.72 -3.01 1.15
C TYR A 471 -13.83 -2.54 0.20
N LEU A 472 -14.64 -3.46 -0.35
CA LEU A 472 -15.78 -3.13 -1.20
C LEU A 472 -16.84 -2.31 -0.45
N SER A 473 -17.12 -2.67 0.79
CA SER A 473 -18.08 -1.95 1.61
C SER A 473 -17.59 -0.52 1.95
N CYS A 474 -16.30 -0.34 2.23
CA CYS A 474 -15.71 0.99 2.41
C CYS A 474 -15.81 1.81 1.11
N ILE A 475 -15.60 1.19 -0.05
CA ILE A 475 -15.75 1.88 -1.34
C ILE A 475 -17.17 2.41 -1.49
N GLU A 476 -18.18 1.58 -1.24
CA GLU A 476 -19.58 1.97 -1.30
C GLU A 476 -19.87 3.17 -0.38
N ALA A 477 -19.39 3.08 0.87
CA ALA A 477 -19.56 4.14 1.86
C ALA A 477 -18.84 5.45 1.51
N VAL A 478 -17.74 5.42 0.75
CA VAL A 478 -17.01 6.62 0.30
C VAL A 478 -17.73 7.34 -0.86
N ILE A 479 -18.54 6.64 -1.68
CA ILE A 479 -19.16 7.23 -2.88
C ILE A 479 -19.98 8.50 -2.59
N PRO A 480 -20.92 8.53 -1.62
CA PRO A 480 -21.69 9.74 -1.34
C PRO A 480 -20.81 10.93 -0.96
N TRP A 481 -19.73 10.69 -0.24
CA TRP A 481 -18.77 11.72 0.15
C TRP A 481 -17.98 12.24 -1.05
N THR A 482 -17.56 11.37 -1.97
CA THR A 482 -16.89 11.81 -3.20
C THR A 482 -17.80 12.67 -4.07
N PHE A 483 -19.10 12.39 -4.10
CA PHE A 483 -20.08 13.22 -4.80
C PHE A 483 -20.26 14.58 -4.11
N ALA A 484 -20.44 14.59 -2.79
CA ALA A 484 -20.69 15.81 -2.02
C ALA A 484 -19.53 16.83 -2.01
N TYR A 485 -18.30 16.38 -2.29
CA TYR A 485 -17.09 17.22 -2.27
C TYR A 485 -16.40 17.29 -3.65
N ASP A 486 -17.19 17.26 -4.73
CA ASP A 486 -16.75 17.48 -6.11
C ASP A 486 -15.62 16.55 -6.60
N ARG A 487 -15.58 15.32 -6.08
CA ARG A 487 -14.71 14.23 -6.56
C ARG A 487 -15.48 13.34 -7.54
N GLN A 488 -16.14 13.97 -8.51
CA GLN A 488 -17.10 13.32 -9.42
C GLN A 488 -16.51 12.14 -10.22
N ASN A 489 -15.23 12.22 -10.59
CA ASN A 489 -14.57 11.11 -11.30
C ASN A 489 -14.46 9.86 -10.40
N TYR A 490 -14.11 10.03 -9.12
CA TYR A 490 -14.09 8.92 -8.17
C TYR A 490 -15.49 8.34 -7.98
N ALA A 491 -16.51 9.19 -7.81
CA ALA A 491 -17.90 8.74 -7.67
C ALA A 491 -18.36 7.91 -8.89
N ARG A 492 -18.12 8.41 -10.11
CA ARG A 492 -18.55 7.81 -11.37
C ARG A 492 -17.90 6.45 -11.65
N TYR A 493 -16.60 6.32 -11.40
CA TYR A 493 -15.89 5.08 -11.73
C TYR A 493 -16.08 4.03 -10.63
N ARG A 494 -16.20 4.43 -9.35
CA ARG A 494 -16.44 3.51 -8.23
C ARG A 494 -17.82 2.88 -8.24
N SER A 495 -18.86 3.60 -8.69
CA SER A 495 -20.21 3.03 -8.82
C SER A 495 -20.28 1.84 -9.79
N ASN A 496 -19.28 1.68 -10.65
CA ASN A 496 -19.19 0.62 -11.66
C ASN A 496 -18.07 -0.40 -11.35
N SER A 497 -17.32 -0.23 -10.25
CA SER A 497 -16.15 -1.05 -9.91
C SER A 497 -16.48 -2.29 -9.07
N ILE A 498 -17.71 -2.44 -8.60
CA ILE A 498 -18.13 -3.60 -7.81
C ILE A 498 -18.38 -4.73 -8.81
N PRO A 499 -17.49 -5.73 -8.90
CA PRO A 499 -17.76 -6.90 -9.73
C PRO A 499 -18.90 -7.69 -9.07
N GLU A 500 -19.80 -8.25 -9.87
CA GLU A 500 -20.68 -9.34 -9.41
C GLU A 500 -19.85 -10.56 -8.98
#